data_AF-A0A1Y3PUA6-F1
#
_entry.id   AF-A0A1Y3PUA6-F1
#
_cell.length_a   1.000
_cell.length_b   1.000
_cell.length_c   1.000
_cell.angle_alpha   90.00
_cell.angle_beta   90.00
_cell.angle_gamma   90.00
#
_symmetry.space_group_name_H-M   'P 1'
#
loop_
_entity.id
_entity.type
_entity.pdbx_description
1 polymer ?
#
loop_
_entity_poly.entity_id
_entity_poly.type
_entity_poly.pdbx_seq_one_letter_code
_entity_poly.pdbx_strand_id
1 'polypeptide(L)'
;MGNHHVRGGTHVYGWREALQEYWEIKNQACFDEKRLRELRKLIHPEGAVVQEMEAGRLLRIQESCERRNVKPIKQECRVRILQARLGEEEAEVLLSVHERQAVRDRKMQMHLEEEQRFHRVRLKQARSRWRVVEDVWLTHADEWDTRNDGQSGTLEGVSQDIRSLFQRGGRYRRDLAVRYAESWWNGHNPQYRAFDVDCTNYVSQCLRAGGAPMTHVGQRGKGWWYQGNGGTKDNWSYSWAVAHSLRWYLATSKSGLRALEKSAASQLELGDVICYDFDGDGRWQHNAIVTAFDHRGEPLVNAHTNNVRHKFWDYRHSYAWTEQIQYKFFHIVDQF
;
A
#
# COMPACT_ATOMS: atom_id res chain seq x y z
N MET A 1 -5.37 -64.80 3.43
CA MET A 1 -6.25 -63.63 3.66
C MET A 1 -5.34 -62.44 3.87
N GLY A 2 -5.16 -61.64 2.81
CA GLY A 2 -4.28 -60.48 2.83
C GLY A 2 -5.03 -59.21 3.23
N ASN A 3 -4.24 -58.28 3.80
CA ASN A 3 -4.39 -56.82 3.79
C ASN A 3 -5.69 -56.18 4.29
N HIS A 4 -5.59 -55.27 5.25
CA HIS A 4 -5.24 -53.87 4.95
C HIS A 4 -5.09 -53.08 6.26
N HIS A 5 -3.86 -52.68 6.59
CA HIS A 5 -3.61 -51.62 7.56
C HIS A 5 -3.63 -50.29 6.81
N VAL A 6 -4.69 -49.51 7.00
CA VAL A 6 -4.83 -48.16 6.46
C VAL A 6 -3.88 -47.23 7.23
N ARG A 7 -2.78 -46.81 6.58
CA ARG A 7 -1.93 -45.72 7.07
C ARG A 7 -2.59 -44.38 6.74
N GLY A 8 -3.23 -43.76 7.73
CA GLY A 8 -3.74 -42.40 7.62
C GLY A 8 -2.70 -41.35 8.03
N GLY A 9 -2.45 -40.37 7.15
CA GLY A 9 -2.66 -38.96 7.55
C GLY A 9 -1.49 -38.05 7.96
N THR A 10 -0.22 -38.33 7.69
CA THR A 10 0.90 -37.43 8.10
C THR A 10 1.42 -36.46 7.04
N HIS A 11 0.93 -36.51 5.79
CA HIS A 11 1.55 -35.78 4.67
C HIS A 11 1.03 -34.34 4.44
N VAL A 12 -0.17 -33.99 4.92
CA VAL A 12 -0.86 -32.72 4.57
C VAL A 12 -0.58 -31.57 5.55
N TYR A 13 0.01 -31.82 6.72
CA TYR A 13 0.04 -30.82 7.80
C TYR A 13 1.23 -29.82 7.74
N GLY A 14 2.37 -30.19 7.16
CA GLY A 14 3.64 -29.44 7.32
C GLY A 14 3.79 -28.10 6.59
N TRP A 15 2.86 -27.72 5.71
CA TRP A 15 2.98 -26.48 4.93
C TRP A 15 2.74 -25.23 5.78
N ARG A 16 1.90 -25.33 6.82
CA ARG A 16 1.60 -24.19 7.71
C ARG A 16 2.81 -23.82 8.55
N GLU A 17 3.50 -24.81 9.10
CA GLU A 17 4.71 -24.62 9.88
C GLU A 17 5.84 -24.07 9.02
N ALA A 18 5.99 -24.56 7.79
CA ALA A 18 6.97 -24.02 6.85
C ALA A 18 6.67 -22.56 6.46
N LEU A 19 5.39 -22.23 6.27
CA LEU A 19 4.97 -20.86 5.98
C LEU A 19 5.19 -19.93 7.18
N GLN A 20 4.89 -20.40 8.39
CA GLN A 20 5.15 -19.67 9.62
C GLN A 20 6.66 -19.43 9.79
N GLU A 21 7.49 -20.47 9.66
CA GLU A 21 8.96 -20.38 9.72
C GLU A 21 9.49 -19.36 8.68
N TYR A 22 8.96 -19.41 7.44
CA TYR A 22 9.32 -18.46 6.38
C TYR A 22 9.05 -17.01 6.79
N TRP A 23 7.85 -16.69 7.28
CA TRP A 23 7.49 -15.33 7.68
C TRP A 23 8.20 -14.85 8.94
N GLU A 24 8.43 -15.74 9.91
CA GLU A 24 9.21 -15.42 11.11
C GLU A 24 10.66 -15.04 10.75
N ILE A 25 11.32 -15.84 9.91
CA ILE A 25 12.69 -15.55 9.46
C ILE A 25 12.71 -14.30 8.57
N LYS A 26 11.74 -14.13 7.65
CA LYS A 26 11.60 -12.92 6.80
C LYS A 26 11.44 -11.65 7.64
N ASN A 27 10.65 -11.71 8.72
CA ASN A 27 10.47 -10.61 9.67
C ASN A 27 11.77 -10.25 10.42
N GLN A 28 12.57 -11.27 10.80
CA GLN A 28 13.84 -11.08 11.49
C GLN A 28 14.98 -10.64 10.55
N ALA A 29 14.93 -11.02 9.28
CA ALA A 29 15.95 -10.68 8.28
C ALA A 29 16.07 -9.18 8.02
N CYS A 30 15.06 -8.39 8.39
CA CYS A 30 15.13 -6.93 8.39
C CYS A 30 16.22 -6.35 9.33
N PHE A 31 16.77 -7.15 10.26
CA PHE A 31 17.75 -6.70 11.26
C PHE A 31 19.10 -7.42 11.21
N ASP A 32 19.18 -8.56 10.53
CA ASP A 32 20.35 -9.44 10.60
C ASP A 32 20.57 -10.20 9.29
N GLU A 33 21.69 -9.90 8.62
CA GLU A 33 22.10 -10.60 7.40
C GLU A 33 22.30 -12.10 7.59
N LYS A 34 22.57 -12.57 8.81
CA LYS A 34 22.64 -14.02 9.11
C LYS A 34 21.29 -14.68 8.83
N ARG A 35 20.17 -14.00 9.10
CA ARG A 35 18.82 -14.50 8.84
C ARG A 35 18.50 -14.57 7.35
N LEU A 36 19.13 -13.76 6.50
CA LEU A 36 19.01 -13.91 5.04
C LEU A 36 19.55 -15.26 4.56
N ARG A 37 20.65 -15.76 5.16
CA ARG A 37 21.17 -17.10 4.85
C ARG A 37 20.23 -18.21 5.31
N GLU A 38 19.49 -18.00 6.40
CA GLU A 38 18.48 -18.94 6.87
C GLU A 38 17.24 -18.92 5.97
N LEU A 39 16.78 -17.73 5.56
CA LEU A 39 15.65 -17.55 4.64
C LEU A 39 15.88 -18.31 3.33
N ARG A 40 17.10 -18.26 2.77
CA ARG A 40 17.48 -19.01 1.56
C ARG A 40 17.27 -20.52 1.71
N LYS A 41 17.38 -21.09 2.91
CA LYS A 41 17.16 -22.53 3.15
C LYS A 41 15.68 -22.91 3.11
N LEU A 42 14.79 -21.95 3.35
CA LEU A 42 13.34 -22.11 3.34
C LEU A 42 12.73 -21.95 1.94
N ILE A 43 13.52 -21.45 0.99
CA ILE A 43 13.12 -21.26 -0.40
C ILE A 43 13.56 -22.50 -1.22
N HIS A 44 12.66 -22.97 -2.07
CA HIS A 44 12.89 -24.08 -2.99
C HIS A 44 13.91 -23.67 -4.07
N PRO A 45 14.72 -24.58 -4.63
CA PRO A 45 15.63 -24.25 -5.74
C PRO A 45 14.94 -23.59 -6.95
N GLU A 46 13.69 -23.95 -7.23
CA GLU A 46 12.87 -23.30 -8.29
C GLU A 46 12.42 -21.87 -7.93
N GLY A 47 12.54 -21.47 -6.67
CA GLY A 47 12.15 -20.14 -6.17
C GLY A 47 13.29 -19.12 -6.18
N ALA A 48 14.25 -19.22 -7.10
CA ALA A 48 15.41 -18.32 -7.17
C ALA A 48 15.00 -16.83 -7.20
N VAL A 49 13.93 -16.51 -7.93
CA VAL A 49 13.36 -15.15 -8.01
C VAL A 49 12.96 -14.61 -6.64
N VAL A 50 12.36 -15.43 -5.77
CA VAL A 50 11.99 -15.03 -4.40
C VAL A 50 13.24 -14.67 -3.60
N GLN A 51 14.33 -15.43 -3.77
CA GLN A 51 15.60 -15.14 -3.08
C GLN A 51 16.19 -13.80 -3.50
N GLU A 52 16.21 -13.52 -4.81
CA GLU A 52 16.71 -12.27 -5.37
C GLU A 52 15.86 -11.07 -4.92
N MET A 53 14.53 -11.20 -4.97
CA MET A 53 13.60 -10.16 -4.55
C MET A 53 13.76 -9.81 -3.06
N GLU A 54 13.86 -10.80 -2.18
CA GLU A 54 14.07 -10.56 -0.74
C GLU A 54 15.46 -9.99 -0.43
N ALA A 55 16.50 -10.45 -1.11
CA ALA A 55 17.84 -9.89 -0.94
C ALA A 55 17.89 -8.41 -1.37
N GLY A 56 17.31 -8.10 -2.54
CA GLY A 56 17.20 -6.72 -3.04
C GLY A 56 16.36 -5.83 -2.12
N ARG A 57 15.24 -6.34 -1.60
CA ARG A 57 14.40 -5.61 -0.63
C ARG A 57 15.18 -5.24 0.63
N LEU A 58 15.90 -6.19 1.22
CA LEU A 58 16.66 -5.95 2.45
C LEU A 58 17.79 -4.94 2.23
N LEU A 59 18.50 -5.02 1.10
CA LEU A 59 19.52 -4.04 0.73
C LEU A 59 18.90 -2.64 0.63
N ARG A 60 17.77 -2.48 -0.05
CA ARG A 60 17.08 -1.18 -0.15
C ARG A 60 16.58 -0.66 1.20
N ILE A 61 16.17 -1.53 2.12
CA ILE A 61 15.83 -1.14 3.49
C ILE A 61 17.07 -0.60 4.23
N GLN A 62 18.20 -1.30 4.15
CA GLN A 62 19.45 -0.86 4.75
C GLN A 62 19.90 0.50 4.19
N GLU A 63 19.98 0.62 2.86
CA GLU A 63 20.34 1.87 2.17
C GLU A 63 19.39 3.02 2.52
N SER A 64 18.08 2.76 2.58
CA SER A 64 17.09 3.76 3.00
C SER A 64 17.34 4.21 4.44
N CYS A 65 17.57 3.28 5.36
CA CYS A 65 17.86 3.58 6.76
C CYS A 65 19.15 4.42 6.90
N GLU A 66 20.22 4.04 6.19
CA GLU A 66 21.49 4.76 6.19
C GLU A 66 21.34 6.19 5.68
N ARG A 67 20.68 6.37 4.53
CA ARG A 67 20.42 7.70 3.95
C ARG A 67 19.61 8.59 4.87
N ARG A 68 18.62 8.01 5.56
CA ARG A 68 17.74 8.71 6.49
C ARG A 68 18.37 8.91 7.86
N ASN A 69 19.53 8.30 8.13
CA ASN A 69 20.15 8.25 9.45
C ASN A 69 19.22 7.72 10.55
N VAL A 70 18.40 6.74 10.19
CA VAL A 70 17.50 6.04 11.12
C VAL A 70 17.94 4.60 11.30
N LYS A 71 17.51 3.98 12.41
CA LYS A 71 17.71 2.56 12.67
C LYS A 71 16.35 1.91 12.92
N PRO A 72 16.03 0.78 12.28
CA PRO A 72 14.88 0.00 12.66
C PRO A 72 15.14 -0.57 14.06
N ILE A 73 14.19 -0.39 14.98
CA ILE A 73 14.30 -0.86 16.37
C ILE A 73 13.35 -2.01 16.68
N LYS A 74 12.26 -2.14 15.92
CA LYS A 74 11.28 -3.21 16.07
C LYS A 74 10.51 -3.42 14.76
N GLN A 75 10.29 -4.69 14.41
CA GLN A 75 9.38 -5.10 13.33
C GLN A 75 8.35 -6.05 13.91
N GLU A 76 7.08 -5.77 13.67
CA GLU A 76 5.99 -6.69 13.89
C GLU A 76 5.41 -7.06 12.52
N CYS A 77 5.27 -8.35 12.26
CA CYS A 77 4.57 -8.86 11.08
C CYS A 77 3.42 -9.75 11.56
N ARG A 78 2.20 -9.40 11.17
CA ARG A 78 1.00 -10.19 11.44
C ARG A 78 0.52 -10.78 10.12
N VAL A 79 0.60 -12.09 10.01
CA VAL A 79 0.16 -12.84 8.84
C VAL A 79 -1.18 -13.50 9.15
N ARG A 80 -2.16 -13.33 8.25
CA ARG A 80 -3.46 -14.01 8.30
C ARG A 80 -3.65 -14.79 7.03
N ILE A 81 -3.96 -16.08 7.16
CA ILE A 81 -4.37 -16.91 6.03
C ILE A 81 -5.81 -16.57 5.69
N LEU A 82 -6.05 -16.09 4.47
CA LEU A 82 -7.39 -15.81 3.97
C LEU A 82 -7.98 -17.03 3.28
N GLN A 83 -7.17 -17.70 2.46
CA GLN A 83 -7.57 -18.87 1.68
C GLN A 83 -6.35 -19.77 1.43
N ALA A 84 -6.58 -21.06 1.21
CA ALA A 84 -5.54 -22.00 0.78
C ALA A 84 -6.12 -23.03 -0.20
N ARG A 85 -5.36 -23.37 -1.24
CA ARG A 85 -5.60 -24.51 -2.15
C ARG A 85 -4.49 -25.52 -1.95
N LEU A 86 -4.85 -26.76 -1.63
CA LEU A 86 -3.89 -27.81 -1.27
C LEU A 86 -3.91 -28.91 -2.32
N GLY A 87 -2.72 -29.30 -2.78
CA GLY A 87 -2.44 -30.53 -3.52
C GLY A 87 -1.61 -31.49 -2.67
N GLU A 88 -1.19 -32.62 -3.26
CA GLU A 88 -0.39 -33.62 -2.55
C GLU A 88 1.02 -33.12 -2.22
N GLU A 89 1.66 -32.42 -3.17
CA GLU A 89 3.03 -31.89 -3.03
C GLU A 89 3.10 -30.37 -3.20
N GLU A 90 1.96 -29.70 -3.38
CA GLU A 90 1.87 -28.26 -3.61
C GLU A 90 0.83 -27.61 -2.69
N ALA A 91 1.10 -26.38 -2.27
CA ALA A 91 0.13 -25.56 -1.55
C ALA A 91 0.19 -24.14 -2.09
N GLU A 92 -0.97 -23.60 -2.44
CA GLU A 92 -1.16 -22.19 -2.75
C GLU A 92 -1.84 -21.55 -1.55
N VAL A 93 -1.30 -20.46 -1.01
CA VAL A 93 -1.89 -19.75 0.13
C VAL A 93 -2.06 -18.26 -0.17
N LEU A 94 -3.27 -17.74 0.05
CA LEU A 94 -3.58 -16.32 0.04
C LEU A 94 -3.47 -15.76 1.45
N LEU A 95 -2.70 -14.70 1.60
CA LEU A 95 -2.38 -14.07 2.88
C LEU A 95 -2.75 -12.60 2.88
N SER A 96 -3.22 -12.11 4.04
CA SER A 96 -3.13 -10.69 4.41
C SER A 96 -1.97 -10.51 5.38
N VAL A 97 -1.09 -9.56 5.09
CA VAL A 97 0.11 -9.28 5.87
C VAL A 97 0.04 -7.83 6.35
N HIS A 98 0.12 -7.63 7.66
CA HIS A 98 0.24 -6.30 8.28
C HIS A 98 1.61 -6.16 8.93
N GLU A 99 2.42 -5.28 8.36
CA GLU A 99 3.76 -4.95 8.83
C GLU A 99 3.73 -3.63 9.61
N ARG A 100 4.43 -3.59 10.75
CA ARG A 100 4.61 -2.40 11.58
C ARG A 100 6.07 -2.28 11.95
N GLN A 101 6.71 -1.20 11.51
CA GLN A 101 8.12 -0.94 11.76
C GLN A 101 8.28 0.31 12.62
N ALA A 102 8.86 0.14 13.81
CA ALA A 102 9.33 1.27 14.57
C ALA A 102 10.77 1.58 14.15
N VAL A 103 11.01 2.82 13.73
CA VAL A 103 12.35 3.32 13.44
C VAL A 103 12.70 4.43 14.41
N ARG A 104 13.99 4.56 14.70
CA ARG A 104 14.52 5.56 15.62
C ARG A 104 15.64 6.34 14.96
N ASP A 105 15.61 7.66 15.12
CA ASP A 105 16.64 8.53 14.61
C ASP A 105 17.83 8.71 15.56
N ARG A 106 18.78 9.58 15.19
CA ARG A 106 19.92 9.95 16.04
C ARG A 106 19.55 10.82 17.26
N LYS A 107 18.39 11.48 17.24
CA LYS A 107 17.86 12.33 18.33
C LYS A 107 16.97 11.54 19.30
N MET A 108 16.92 10.21 19.17
CA MET A 108 16.06 9.31 19.94
C MET A 108 14.55 9.52 19.72
N GLN A 109 14.16 10.26 18.67
CA GLN A 109 12.77 10.32 18.24
C GLN A 109 12.42 9.03 17.50
N MET A 110 11.21 8.55 17.75
CA MET A 110 10.68 7.34 17.16
C MET A 110 9.47 7.69 16.31
N HIS A 111 9.36 7.04 15.15
CA HIS A 111 8.12 7.03 14.38
C HIS A 111 7.80 5.61 13.92
N LEU A 112 6.53 5.39 13.64
CA LEU A 112 5.97 4.10 13.25
C LEU A 112 5.59 4.17 11.78
N GLU A 113 6.09 3.23 10.99
CA GLU A 113 5.65 3.02 9.61
C GLU A 113 4.78 1.76 9.59
N GLU A 114 3.61 1.83 8.95
CA GLU A 114 2.69 0.69 8.85
C GLU A 114 2.30 0.41 7.41
N GLU A 115 2.11 -0.86 7.10
CA GLU A 115 1.74 -1.30 5.77
C GLU A 115 0.89 -2.57 5.82
N GLN A 116 -0.15 -2.62 4.98
CA GLN A 116 -0.96 -3.81 4.75
C GLN A 116 -0.91 -4.21 3.29
N ARG A 117 -0.73 -5.51 3.06
CA ARG A 117 -0.61 -6.10 1.72
C ARG A 117 -1.27 -7.47 1.65
N PHE A 118 -1.54 -7.91 0.42
CA PHE A 118 -1.92 -9.28 0.13
C PHE A 118 -0.78 -10.03 -0.55
N HIS A 119 -0.64 -11.32 -0.23
CA HIS A 119 0.39 -12.18 -0.82
C HIS A 119 -0.24 -13.47 -1.32
N ARG A 120 0.16 -13.91 -2.52
CA ARG A 120 0.02 -15.29 -2.95
C ARG A 120 1.36 -16.00 -2.75
N VAL A 121 1.35 -17.01 -1.89
CA VAL A 121 2.53 -17.84 -1.62
C VAL A 121 2.30 -19.25 -2.16
N ARG A 122 3.21 -19.74 -2.99
CA ARG A 122 3.25 -21.16 -3.39
C ARG A 122 4.35 -21.88 -2.65
N LEU A 123 4.02 -23.04 -2.10
CA LEU A 123 4.95 -23.95 -1.47
C LEU A 123 4.96 -25.28 -2.23
N LYS A 124 6.14 -25.90 -2.33
CA LYS A 124 6.33 -27.27 -2.79
C LYS A 124 6.94 -28.13 -1.71
N GLN A 125 6.50 -29.38 -1.62
CA GLN A 125 7.14 -30.38 -0.80
C GLN A 125 8.37 -30.95 -1.52
N ALA A 126 9.54 -30.83 -0.92
CA ALA A 126 10.79 -31.40 -1.43
C ALA A 126 11.49 -32.19 -0.32
N ARG A 127 11.76 -33.48 -0.55
CA ARG A 127 12.42 -34.39 0.41
C ARG A 127 11.75 -34.37 1.80
N SER A 128 10.41 -34.40 1.83
CA SER A 128 9.59 -34.32 3.04
C SER A 128 9.63 -32.98 3.80
N ARG A 129 10.13 -31.90 3.19
CA ARG A 129 10.06 -30.53 3.75
C ARG A 129 9.35 -29.59 2.77
N TRP A 130 8.39 -28.83 3.27
CA TRP A 130 7.74 -27.77 2.50
C TRP A 130 8.66 -26.56 2.37
N ARG A 131 8.73 -25.97 1.19
CA ARG A 131 9.55 -24.79 0.88
C ARG A 131 8.80 -23.83 -0.03
N VAL A 132 9.04 -22.54 0.16
CA VAL A 132 8.46 -21.49 -0.67
C VAL A 132 9.08 -21.52 -2.07
N VAL A 133 8.26 -21.54 -3.10
CA VAL A 133 8.68 -21.45 -4.51
C VAL A 133 8.34 -20.07 -5.06
N GLU A 134 7.25 -19.48 -4.58
CA GLU A 134 6.75 -18.20 -5.05
C GLU A 134 6.17 -17.38 -3.88
N ASP A 135 6.42 -16.07 -3.87
CA ASP A 135 5.84 -15.09 -2.96
C ASP A 135 5.51 -13.84 -3.79
N VAL A 136 4.29 -13.76 -4.30
CA VAL A 136 3.82 -12.68 -5.18
C VAL A 136 2.97 -11.70 -4.38
N TRP A 137 3.24 -10.42 -4.60
CA TRP A 137 2.43 -9.33 -4.08
C TRP A 137 1.15 -9.19 -4.89
N LEU A 138 0.03 -9.09 -4.20
CA LEU A 138 -1.26 -8.81 -4.81
C LEU A 138 -1.74 -7.45 -4.31
N THR A 139 -2.40 -6.72 -5.21
CA THR A 139 -3.06 -5.47 -4.82
C THR A 139 -4.31 -5.76 -4.00
N HIS A 140 -5.02 -6.85 -4.33
CA HIS A 140 -6.24 -7.30 -3.63
C HIS A 140 -6.22 -8.79 -3.38
N ALA A 141 -7.01 -9.21 -2.39
CA ALA A 141 -7.32 -10.62 -2.17
C ALA A 141 -7.96 -11.26 -3.42
N ASP A 142 -8.80 -10.52 -4.14
CA ASP A 142 -9.60 -11.03 -5.27
C ASP A 142 -8.76 -11.36 -6.52
N GLU A 143 -7.53 -10.82 -6.63
CA GLU A 143 -6.58 -11.16 -7.70
C GLU A 143 -6.13 -12.64 -7.65
N TRP A 144 -6.39 -13.31 -6.52
CA TRP A 144 -6.21 -14.74 -6.33
C TRP A 144 -7.07 -15.61 -7.24
N ASP A 145 -8.28 -15.14 -7.57
CA ASP A 145 -9.31 -15.90 -8.25
C ASP A 145 -9.70 -15.20 -9.56
N THR A 146 -8.77 -15.12 -10.53
CA THR A 146 -9.11 -14.66 -11.88
C THR A 146 -9.86 -15.75 -12.67
N ARG A 147 -11.02 -16.16 -12.13
CA ARG A 147 -12.25 -16.58 -12.81
C ARG A 147 -13.45 -16.09 -11.98
N ASN A 148 -14.02 -14.95 -12.41
CA ASN A 148 -15.30 -14.33 -12.02
C ASN A 148 -15.43 -13.59 -10.67
N ASP A 149 -15.58 -12.26 -10.82
CA ASP A 149 -16.73 -11.41 -10.49
C ASP A 149 -17.42 -11.56 -9.12
N GLY A 150 -17.32 -10.50 -8.30
CA GLY A 150 -18.46 -10.01 -7.52
C GLY A 150 -18.34 -9.93 -6.00
N GLN A 151 -18.31 -8.68 -5.53
CA GLN A 151 -18.85 -8.13 -4.27
C GLN A 151 -18.16 -8.48 -2.95
N SER A 152 -17.70 -7.42 -2.26
CA SER A 152 -17.54 -7.43 -0.81
C SER A 152 -18.36 -6.31 -0.18
N GLY A 153 -19.10 -6.68 0.88
CA GLY A 153 -20.17 -5.94 1.50
C GLY A 153 -19.75 -4.89 2.53
N THR A 154 -20.76 -4.12 2.93
CA THR A 154 -20.74 -2.90 3.72
C THR A 154 -20.44 -3.09 5.22
N LEU A 155 -19.73 -2.11 5.80
CA LEU A 155 -19.77 -1.79 7.22
C LEU A 155 -20.48 -0.45 7.39
N GLU A 156 -21.64 -0.48 8.06
CA GLU A 156 -22.39 0.70 8.46
C GLU A 156 -21.75 1.36 9.70
N GLY A 157 -21.79 2.70 9.74
CA GLY A 157 -21.84 3.40 11.02
C GLY A 157 -20.87 4.55 11.26
N VAL A 158 -20.67 5.49 10.31
CA VAL A 158 -20.34 6.89 10.67
C VAL A 158 -20.88 7.83 9.58
N SER A 159 -22.09 8.39 9.72
CA SER A 159 -22.51 9.49 8.85
C SER A 159 -23.75 10.22 9.36
N GLN A 160 -23.55 11.22 10.23
CA GLN A 160 -24.43 12.40 10.25
C GLN A 160 -23.67 13.73 10.37
N ASP A 161 -22.47 13.77 10.97
CA ASP A 161 -21.81 15.06 11.27
C ASP A 161 -20.98 15.68 10.14
N ILE A 162 -20.61 14.93 9.10
CA ILE A 162 -19.68 15.42 8.07
C ILE A 162 -20.40 16.24 6.96
N ARG A 163 -21.71 16.06 6.77
CA ARG A 163 -22.45 16.74 5.68
C ARG A 163 -22.55 18.26 5.84
N SER A 164 -22.43 18.79 7.06
CA SER A 164 -22.57 20.23 7.32
C SER A 164 -21.30 21.06 7.09
N LEU A 165 -20.14 20.42 6.89
CA LEU A 165 -18.86 21.11 6.68
C LEU A 165 -18.56 21.45 5.22
N PHE A 166 -19.33 20.92 4.26
CA PHE A 166 -18.94 20.87 2.84
C PHE A 166 -19.59 21.90 1.92
N GLN A 167 -20.22 22.95 2.46
CA GLN A 167 -20.75 24.03 1.64
C GLN A 167 -20.47 25.39 2.26
N ARG A 168 -19.30 25.92 1.92
CA ARG A 168 -19.01 27.35 1.66
C ARG A 168 -17.58 27.42 1.13
N GLY A 169 -17.38 28.10 -0.01
CA GLY A 169 -16.06 28.34 -0.59
C GLY A 169 -15.13 28.86 0.50
N GLY A 170 -14.14 28.05 0.84
CA GLY A 170 -13.45 28.13 2.12
C GLY A 170 -12.08 27.49 2.02
N ARG A 171 -11.19 28.02 2.85
CA ARG A 171 -9.77 27.64 2.93
C ARG A 171 -9.58 26.12 3.00
N TYR A 172 -8.60 25.58 2.28
CA TYR A 172 -8.14 24.20 2.42
C TYR A 172 -7.66 23.93 3.85
N ARG A 173 -8.28 22.96 4.50
CA ARG A 173 -8.01 22.51 5.86
C ARG A 173 -7.14 21.27 5.83
N ARG A 174 -5.83 21.51 5.79
CA ARG A 174 -4.79 20.46 5.80
C ARG A 174 -4.96 19.48 6.95
N ASP A 175 -5.32 19.97 8.13
CA ASP A 175 -5.58 19.15 9.32
C ASP A 175 -6.73 18.17 9.12
N LEU A 176 -7.79 18.56 8.38
CA LEU A 176 -8.92 17.68 8.07
C LEU A 176 -8.56 16.65 6.98
N ALA A 177 -7.75 17.04 5.99
CA ALA A 177 -7.22 16.12 4.99
C ALA A 177 -6.37 15.02 5.64
N VAL A 178 -5.46 15.40 6.55
CA VAL A 178 -4.64 14.46 7.32
C VAL A 178 -5.50 13.61 8.24
N ARG A 179 -6.46 14.19 8.97
CA ARG A 179 -7.37 13.40 9.83
C ARG A 179 -8.15 12.36 9.05
N TYR A 180 -8.61 12.70 7.85
CA TYR A 180 -9.28 11.76 6.97
C TYR A 180 -8.32 10.64 6.53
N ALA A 181 -7.12 11.01 6.08
CA ALA A 181 -6.10 10.07 5.69
C ALA A 181 -5.75 9.08 6.81
N GLU A 182 -5.60 9.57 8.04
CA GLU A 182 -5.36 8.74 9.23
C GLU A 182 -6.55 7.85 9.61
N SER A 183 -7.78 8.25 9.30
CA SER A 183 -8.97 7.46 9.65
C SER A 183 -9.20 6.29 8.68
N TRP A 184 -8.79 6.48 7.42
CA TRP A 184 -9.07 5.53 6.34
C TRP A 184 -7.83 4.86 5.76
N TRP A 185 -6.62 5.04 6.33
CA TRP A 185 -5.38 4.49 5.76
C TRP A 185 -5.39 2.97 5.50
N ASN A 186 -6.22 2.21 6.23
CA ASN A 186 -6.31 0.75 6.18
C ASN A 186 -7.72 0.24 5.82
N GLY A 187 -8.54 1.05 5.15
CA GLY A 187 -9.89 0.65 4.76
C GLY A 187 -10.58 1.64 3.84
N HIS A 188 -11.71 1.25 3.26
CA HIS A 188 -12.44 2.11 2.33
C HIS A 188 -13.61 2.82 3.00
N ASN A 189 -13.76 4.12 2.74
CA ASN A 189 -14.93 4.87 3.19
C ASN A 189 -16.16 4.48 2.37
N PRO A 190 -17.23 3.94 2.98
CA PRO A 190 -18.44 3.50 2.27
C PRO A 190 -19.21 4.63 1.57
N GLN A 191 -18.88 5.90 1.83
CA GLN A 191 -19.45 7.04 1.09
C GLN A 191 -18.88 7.17 -0.34
N TYR A 192 -17.86 6.39 -0.67
CA TYR A 192 -17.20 6.39 -1.96
C TYR A 192 -17.08 4.96 -2.49
N ARG A 193 -17.04 4.84 -3.81
CA ARG A 193 -16.78 3.57 -4.47
C ARG A 193 -15.35 3.16 -4.18
N ALA A 194 -15.19 1.90 -3.77
CA ALA A 194 -13.89 1.24 -3.73
C ALA A 194 -13.45 0.89 -5.16
N PHE A 195 -12.19 1.17 -5.46
CA PHE A 195 -11.54 0.73 -6.69
C PHE A 195 -10.49 -0.31 -6.34
N ASP A 196 -10.13 -1.14 -7.32
CA ASP A 196 -8.98 -2.00 -7.18
C ASP A 196 -7.72 -1.10 -7.09
N VAL A 197 -7.42 -0.32 -8.13
CA VAL A 197 -6.34 0.68 -8.03
C VAL A 197 -6.89 1.96 -7.40
N ASP A 198 -6.75 2.10 -6.08
CA ASP A 198 -7.46 3.10 -5.28
C ASP A 198 -6.64 4.33 -4.86
N CYS A 199 -5.34 4.38 -5.15
CA CYS A 199 -4.45 5.44 -4.68
C CYS A 199 -4.98 6.87 -4.93
N THR A 200 -5.44 7.16 -6.15
CA THR A 200 -5.96 8.48 -6.52
C THR A 200 -7.34 8.76 -5.93
N ASN A 201 -8.20 7.74 -5.83
CA ASN A 201 -9.51 7.89 -5.22
C ASN A 201 -9.36 8.23 -3.73
N TYR A 202 -8.51 7.51 -3.01
CA TYR A 202 -8.17 7.81 -1.63
C TYR A 202 -7.59 9.22 -1.44
N VAL A 203 -6.59 9.60 -2.24
CA VAL A 203 -6.02 10.96 -2.19
C VAL A 203 -7.11 12.01 -2.47
N SER A 204 -7.97 11.78 -3.47
CA SER A 204 -9.08 12.69 -3.79
C SER A 204 -10.09 12.82 -2.64
N GLN A 205 -10.40 11.72 -1.95
CA GLN A 205 -11.23 11.76 -0.75
C GLN A 205 -10.58 12.60 0.36
N CYS A 206 -9.27 12.46 0.57
CA CYS A 206 -8.53 13.27 1.55
C CYS A 206 -8.57 14.76 1.19
N LEU A 207 -8.30 15.11 -0.07
CA LEU A 207 -8.36 16.49 -0.57
C LEU A 207 -9.77 17.09 -0.39
N ARG A 208 -10.81 16.30 -0.71
CA ARG A 208 -12.21 16.71 -0.52
C ARG A 208 -12.56 16.88 0.95
N ALA A 209 -12.09 16.01 1.83
CA ALA A 209 -12.26 16.13 3.27
C ALA A 209 -11.56 17.38 3.84
N GLY A 210 -10.44 17.77 3.23
CA GLY A 210 -9.78 19.06 3.46
C GLY A 210 -10.51 20.28 2.91
N GLY A 211 -11.66 20.10 2.25
CA GLY A 211 -12.47 21.20 1.73
C GLY A 211 -12.10 21.68 0.31
N ALA A 212 -11.26 20.93 -0.42
CA ALA A 212 -10.98 21.25 -1.82
C ALA A 212 -12.28 21.19 -2.66
N PRO A 213 -12.62 22.25 -3.41
CA PRO A 213 -13.85 22.30 -4.19
C PRO A 213 -13.73 21.47 -5.48
N MET A 214 -14.78 20.70 -5.75
CA MET A 214 -14.91 19.96 -6.99
C MET A 214 -15.22 20.88 -8.17
N THR A 215 -14.81 20.48 -9.38
CA THR A 215 -14.99 21.26 -10.61
C THR A 215 -15.54 20.41 -11.75
N HIS A 216 -16.30 21.05 -12.66
CA HIS A 216 -16.77 20.51 -13.95
C HIS A 216 -17.43 19.11 -13.90
N VAL A 217 -18.56 19.02 -13.19
CA VAL A 217 -19.37 17.79 -13.08
C VAL A 217 -19.97 17.37 -14.43
N GLY A 218 -19.98 16.06 -14.70
CA GLY A 218 -20.74 15.44 -15.81
C GLY A 218 -19.90 14.98 -17.01
N GLN A 219 -18.67 15.48 -17.17
CA GLN A 219 -17.73 14.97 -18.20
C GLN A 219 -16.51 14.33 -17.53
N ARG A 220 -16.30 13.02 -17.71
CA ARG A 220 -15.24 12.30 -16.98
C ARG A 220 -13.83 12.80 -17.31
N GLY A 221 -13.62 13.30 -18.53
CA GLY A 221 -12.33 13.84 -18.97
C GLY A 221 -12.02 15.26 -18.49
N LYS A 222 -12.92 15.92 -17.74
CA LYS A 222 -12.74 17.32 -17.31
C LYS A 222 -13.02 17.50 -15.82
N GLY A 223 -12.33 18.48 -15.24
CA GLY A 223 -12.47 18.83 -13.83
C GLY A 223 -11.88 17.82 -12.88
N TRP A 224 -12.27 17.94 -11.62
CA TRP A 224 -11.98 17.01 -10.54
C TRP A 224 -13.23 16.91 -9.67
N TRP A 225 -13.93 15.77 -9.74
CA TRP A 225 -15.24 15.62 -9.10
C TRP A 225 -15.64 14.16 -8.90
N TYR A 226 -16.51 13.98 -7.91
CA TYR A 226 -17.20 12.74 -7.59
C TYR A 226 -18.68 13.01 -7.34
N GLN A 227 -19.54 12.18 -7.91
CA GLN A 227 -20.98 12.25 -7.76
C GLN A 227 -21.52 10.88 -7.36
N GLY A 228 -22.07 10.79 -6.16
CA GLY A 228 -22.58 9.53 -5.63
C GLY A 228 -22.43 9.42 -4.12
N ASN A 229 -22.65 8.22 -3.61
CA ASN A 229 -22.65 7.90 -2.18
C ASN A 229 -22.04 6.53 -1.86
N GLY A 230 -21.16 6.03 -2.72
CA GLY A 230 -20.52 4.71 -2.64
C GLY A 230 -21.28 3.62 -3.40
N GLY A 231 -22.30 3.97 -4.17
CA GLY A 231 -23.16 3.02 -4.86
C GLY A 231 -22.72 2.66 -6.28
N THR A 232 -23.46 1.74 -6.90
CA THR A 232 -23.23 1.30 -8.30
C THR A 232 -23.54 2.38 -9.34
N LYS A 233 -24.30 3.42 -8.96
CA LYS A 233 -24.71 4.54 -9.83
C LYS A 233 -23.74 5.74 -9.75
N ASP A 234 -22.66 5.60 -9.00
CA ASP A 234 -21.69 6.67 -8.81
C ASP A 234 -20.97 7.01 -10.12
N ASN A 235 -20.59 8.27 -10.26
CA ASN A 235 -19.86 8.79 -11.40
C ASN A 235 -18.75 9.75 -10.94
N TRP A 236 -17.68 9.87 -11.71
CA TRP A 236 -16.48 10.61 -11.33
C TRP A 236 -15.63 10.99 -12.54
N SER A 237 -14.76 11.99 -12.36
CA SER A 237 -13.73 12.34 -13.34
C SER A 237 -12.54 11.38 -13.32
N TYR A 238 -11.79 11.26 -14.41
CA TYR A 238 -10.55 10.48 -14.44
C TYR A 238 -9.54 11.03 -13.43
N SER A 239 -9.44 12.36 -13.29
CA SER A 239 -8.59 13.00 -12.28
C SER A 239 -8.97 12.66 -10.84
N TRP A 240 -10.19 12.19 -10.57
CA TRP A 240 -10.59 11.73 -9.24
C TRP A 240 -10.02 10.34 -8.91
N ALA A 241 -9.86 9.47 -9.90
CA ALA A 241 -9.59 8.03 -9.69
C ALA A 241 -8.36 7.46 -10.42
N VAL A 242 -7.69 8.23 -11.28
CA VAL A 242 -6.55 7.78 -12.10
C VAL A 242 -5.32 8.65 -11.86
N ALA A 243 -4.20 8.03 -11.48
CA ALA A 243 -3.01 8.74 -11.03
C ALA A 243 -2.43 9.69 -12.08
N HIS A 244 -2.34 9.21 -13.31
CA HIS A 244 -1.93 10.00 -14.47
C HIS A 244 -2.81 11.24 -14.66
N SER A 245 -4.12 11.07 -14.57
CA SER A 245 -5.07 12.18 -14.76
C SER A 245 -5.02 13.17 -13.60
N LEU A 246 -4.87 12.73 -12.35
CA LEU A 246 -4.74 13.64 -11.21
C LEU A 246 -3.47 14.48 -11.31
N ARG A 247 -2.33 13.87 -11.66
CA ARG A 247 -1.06 14.58 -11.84
C ARG A 247 -1.20 15.74 -12.84
N TRP A 248 -1.78 15.47 -14.02
CA TRP A 248 -1.97 16.51 -15.03
C TRP A 248 -2.99 17.56 -14.62
N TYR A 249 -4.04 17.16 -13.90
CA TYR A 249 -5.01 18.09 -13.34
C TYR A 249 -4.33 19.06 -12.35
N LEU A 250 -3.56 18.54 -11.37
CA LEU A 250 -2.85 19.37 -10.38
C LEU A 250 -1.86 20.34 -11.02
N ALA A 251 -1.18 19.93 -12.10
CA ALA A 251 -0.24 20.76 -12.82
C ALA A 251 -0.89 21.91 -13.62
N THR A 252 -2.14 21.74 -14.07
CA THR A 252 -2.76 22.65 -15.06
C THR A 252 -3.96 23.42 -14.53
N SER A 253 -4.63 22.92 -13.48
CA SER A 253 -5.86 23.50 -12.97
C SER A 253 -5.70 24.97 -12.55
N LYS A 254 -6.63 25.82 -13.00
CA LYS A 254 -6.69 27.26 -12.70
C LYS A 254 -7.88 27.65 -11.83
N SER A 255 -8.77 26.71 -11.51
CA SER A 255 -9.97 26.93 -10.72
C SER A 255 -10.32 25.71 -9.86
N GLY A 256 -11.02 25.95 -8.77
CA GLY A 256 -11.32 24.91 -7.77
C GLY A 256 -10.06 24.34 -7.13
N LEU A 257 -9.90 23.01 -7.07
CA LEU A 257 -8.65 22.39 -6.60
C LEU A 257 -7.46 22.85 -7.47
N ARG A 258 -6.55 23.59 -6.84
CA ARG A 258 -5.32 24.13 -7.43
C ARG A 258 -4.11 23.67 -6.64
N ALA A 259 -2.99 23.51 -7.33
CA ALA A 259 -1.71 23.19 -6.72
C ALA A 259 -0.56 23.98 -7.36
N LEU A 260 0.54 24.07 -6.64
CA LEU A 260 1.83 24.58 -7.09
C LEU A 260 2.80 23.42 -7.16
N GLU A 261 3.41 23.20 -8.31
CA GLU A 261 4.50 22.22 -8.43
C GLU A 261 5.73 22.73 -7.66
N LYS A 262 6.32 21.85 -6.85
CA LYS A 262 7.51 22.09 -6.05
C LYS A 262 8.68 21.31 -6.62
N SER A 263 9.90 21.81 -6.41
CA SER A 263 11.12 21.17 -6.92
C SER A 263 11.63 20.05 -6.00
N ALA A 264 11.20 20.03 -4.74
CA ALA A 264 11.66 19.04 -3.77
C ALA A 264 10.56 18.66 -2.76
N ALA A 265 10.64 17.43 -2.25
CA ALA A 265 9.73 16.90 -1.22
C ALA A 265 9.75 17.73 0.08
N SER A 266 10.91 18.30 0.44
CA SER A 266 11.07 19.15 1.63
C SER A 266 10.32 20.49 1.57
N GLN A 267 9.75 20.85 0.42
CA GLN A 267 8.92 22.04 0.26
C GLN A 267 7.43 21.75 0.43
N LEU A 268 7.07 20.50 0.74
CA LEU A 268 5.69 20.08 0.95
C LEU A 268 5.25 20.33 2.39
N GLU A 269 3.95 20.47 2.56
CA GLU A 269 3.24 20.63 3.82
C GLU A 269 2.22 19.48 4.01
N LEU A 270 1.64 19.39 5.21
CA LEU A 270 0.58 18.43 5.49
C LEU A 270 -0.57 18.57 4.48
N GLY A 271 -1.09 17.45 3.98
CA GLY A 271 -2.17 17.44 3.00
C GLY A 271 -1.72 17.73 1.55
N ASP A 272 -0.42 17.85 1.30
CA ASP A 272 0.14 17.94 -0.06
C ASP A 272 0.24 16.56 -0.73
N VAL A 273 0.40 16.55 -2.04
CA VAL A 273 0.35 15.32 -2.86
C VAL A 273 1.68 15.06 -3.53
N ILE A 274 2.10 13.79 -3.53
CA ILE A 274 3.23 13.30 -4.30
C ILE A 274 2.69 12.36 -5.38
N CYS A 275 3.09 12.59 -6.62
CA CYS A 275 2.85 11.67 -7.73
C CYS A 275 4.13 10.91 -8.06
N TYR A 276 3.99 9.63 -8.37
CA TYR A 276 5.10 8.73 -8.68
C TYR A 276 4.93 8.19 -10.10
N ASP A 277 6.05 8.23 -10.82
CA ASP A 277 6.24 7.53 -12.08
C ASP A 277 7.33 6.47 -11.84
N PHE A 278 6.94 5.24 -11.55
CA PHE A 278 7.82 4.20 -11.03
C PHE A 278 8.89 3.74 -12.02
N ASP A 279 8.55 3.63 -13.29
CA ASP A 279 9.44 3.19 -14.38
C ASP A 279 10.01 4.38 -15.19
N GLY A 280 9.53 5.59 -14.96
CA GLY A 280 10.04 6.80 -15.60
C GLY A 280 9.62 6.92 -17.07
N ASP A 281 8.58 6.20 -17.50
CA ASP A 281 8.08 6.21 -18.88
C ASP A 281 7.16 7.41 -19.20
N GLY A 282 6.89 8.27 -18.20
CA GLY A 282 5.99 9.41 -18.26
C GLY A 282 4.55 9.10 -17.84
N ARG A 283 4.21 7.84 -17.56
CA ARG A 283 2.88 7.37 -17.14
C ARG A 283 2.80 7.23 -15.62
N TRP A 284 2.59 8.34 -14.93
CA TRP A 284 2.32 8.35 -13.48
C TRP A 284 1.33 7.28 -13.01
N GLN A 285 1.80 6.35 -12.17
CA GLN A 285 1.07 5.16 -11.72
C GLN A 285 0.54 5.30 -10.29
N HIS A 286 1.09 6.20 -9.47
CA HIS A 286 0.73 6.28 -8.05
C HIS A 286 0.63 7.69 -7.49
N ASN A 287 -0.22 7.86 -6.47
CA ASN A 287 -0.34 9.09 -5.70
C ASN A 287 -0.34 8.78 -4.20
N ALA A 288 0.29 9.65 -3.42
CA ALA A 288 0.25 9.60 -1.96
C ALA A 288 0.01 11.00 -1.38
N ILE A 289 -0.52 11.07 -0.16
CA ILE A 289 -0.76 12.33 0.56
C ILE A 289 0.20 12.44 1.76
N VAL A 290 0.77 13.62 1.96
CA VAL A 290 1.65 13.93 3.08
C VAL A 290 0.84 14.05 4.36
N THR A 291 1.17 13.23 5.37
CA THR A 291 0.41 13.15 6.63
C THR A 291 1.26 13.41 7.87
N ALA A 292 2.59 13.32 7.75
CA ALA A 292 3.53 13.65 8.80
C ALA A 292 4.89 14.01 8.20
N PHE A 293 5.86 14.31 9.08
CA PHE A 293 7.24 14.53 8.71
C PHE A 293 8.14 13.78 9.68
N ASP A 294 9.28 13.29 9.18
CA ASP A 294 10.32 12.75 10.05
C ASP A 294 11.11 13.87 10.74
N HIS A 295 12.07 13.50 11.58
CA HIS A 295 12.90 14.44 12.34
C HIS A 295 13.78 15.37 11.48
N ARG A 296 13.93 15.08 10.18
CA ARG A 296 14.68 15.87 9.19
C ARG A 296 13.76 16.83 8.43
N GLY A 297 12.45 16.79 8.70
CA GLY A 297 11.46 17.53 7.93
C GLY A 297 11.16 16.88 6.57
N GLU A 298 11.50 15.60 6.38
CA GLU A 298 11.15 14.88 5.17
C GLU A 298 9.72 14.32 5.27
N PRO A 299 8.91 14.36 4.21
CA PRO A 299 7.53 13.89 4.25
C PRO A 299 7.38 12.41 4.62
N LEU A 300 6.37 12.11 5.41
CA LEU A 300 5.81 10.78 5.61
C LEU A 300 4.40 10.77 5.01
N VAL A 301 4.06 9.69 4.31
CA VAL A 301 2.85 9.64 3.48
C VAL A 301 1.92 8.50 3.86
N ASN A 302 0.62 8.73 3.62
CA ASN A 302 -0.38 7.67 3.57
C ASN A 302 -0.81 7.48 2.10
N ALA A 303 -1.13 6.24 1.72
CA ALA A 303 -1.65 5.90 0.40
C ALA A 303 -2.42 4.58 0.42
N HIS A 304 -3.21 4.36 -0.63
CA HIS A 304 -3.93 3.11 -0.93
C HIS A 304 -3.29 2.37 -2.12
N THR A 305 -3.99 1.38 -2.70
CA THR A 305 -3.50 0.33 -3.60
C THR A 305 -2.63 -0.67 -2.85
N ASN A 306 -1.65 -0.17 -2.10
CA ASN A 306 -1.13 -0.83 -0.91
C ASN A 306 -1.33 0.13 0.25
N ASN A 307 -2.08 -0.30 1.26
CA ASN A 307 -2.45 0.53 2.39
C ASN A 307 -1.21 0.82 3.23
N VAL A 308 -0.76 2.07 3.21
CA VAL A 308 0.43 2.52 3.95
C VAL A 308 0.10 3.70 4.83
N ARG A 309 0.75 3.76 5.99
CA ARG A 309 0.64 4.86 6.94
C ARG A 309 2.02 5.30 7.41
N HIS A 310 2.26 6.61 7.34
CA HIS A 310 3.50 7.26 7.73
C HIS A 310 4.75 6.66 7.06
N LYS A 311 4.58 6.12 5.86
CA LYS A 311 5.68 5.54 5.09
C LYS A 311 6.59 6.66 4.59
N PHE A 312 7.89 6.42 4.55
CA PHE A 312 8.81 7.40 3.97
C PHE A 312 8.53 7.65 2.48
N TRP A 313 8.51 8.93 2.10
CA TRP A 313 7.95 9.37 0.82
C TRP A 313 8.63 8.83 -0.43
N ASP A 314 9.91 8.43 -0.36
CA ASP A 314 10.69 8.05 -1.54
C ASP A 314 10.39 6.63 -2.08
N TYR A 315 9.56 5.86 -1.36
CA TYR A 315 9.12 4.51 -1.75
C TYR A 315 10.24 3.52 -2.11
N ARG A 316 11.51 3.76 -1.78
CA ARG A 316 12.66 2.92 -2.22
C ARG A 316 12.56 1.45 -1.81
N HIS A 317 11.94 1.20 -0.67
CA HIS A 317 11.74 -0.15 -0.13
C HIS A 317 10.44 -0.81 -0.61
N SER A 318 9.71 -0.20 -1.56
CA SER A 318 8.59 -0.80 -2.27
C SER A 318 9.09 -1.71 -3.40
N TYR A 319 8.28 -2.68 -3.83
CA TYR A 319 8.62 -3.53 -4.98
C TYR A 319 8.24 -2.87 -6.30
N ALA A 320 7.39 -1.84 -6.27
CA ALA A 320 7.12 -1.00 -7.43
C ALA A 320 8.29 -0.03 -7.74
N TRP A 321 9.27 0.10 -6.84
CA TRP A 321 10.39 1.02 -7.03
C TRP A 321 11.34 0.53 -8.13
N THR A 322 11.79 1.45 -8.97
CA THR A 322 12.90 1.25 -9.91
C THR A 322 13.89 2.41 -9.80
N GLU A 323 15.10 2.22 -10.32
CA GLU A 323 16.10 3.29 -10.41
C GLU A 323 15.65 4.47 -11.30
N GLN A 324 14.68 4.24 -12.18
CA GLN A 324 14.15 5.24 -13.12
C GLN A 324 13.02 6.09 -12.51
N ILE A 325 12.62 5.82 -11.26
CA ILE A 325 11.49 6.48 -10.62
C ILE A 325 11.58 8.01 -10.69
N GLN A 326 10.49 8.64 -11.12
CA GLN A 326 10.32 10.10 -11.12
C GLN A 326 9.24 10.52 -10.12
N TYR A 327 9.38 11.75 -9.63
CA TYR A 327 8.47 12.33 -8.65
C TYR A 327 7.94 13.68 -9.14
N LYS A 328 6.69 13.98 -8.79
CA LYS A 328 6.14 15.34 -8.85
C LYS A 328 5.55 15.70 -7.50
N PHE A 329 5.94 16.86 -7.00
CA PHE A 329 5.56 17.36 -5.69
C PHE A 329 4.55 18.48 -5.89
N PHE A 330 3.36 18.34 -5.34
CA PHE A 330 2.28 19.31 -5.50
C PHE A 330 1.85 19.86 -4.16
N HIS A 331 2.11 21.16 -3.98
CA HIS A 331 1.59 21.92 -2.85
C HIS A 331 0.16 22.39 -3.14
N ILE A 332 -0.82 21.92 -2.38
CA ILE A 332 -2.22 22.31 -2.57
C ILE A 332 -2.40 23.75 -2.10
N VAL A 333 -3.06 24.59 -2.89
CA VAL A 333 -3.26 26.00 -2.53
C VAL A 333 -4.30 26.11 -1.41
N ASP A 334 -3.99 26.91 -0.39
CA ASP A 334 -4.85 27.06 0.79
C ASP A 334 -6.17 27.82 0.52
N GLN A 335 -6.26 28.61 -0.55
CA GLN A 335 -7.42 29.45 -0.87
C GLN A 335 -7.95 29.12 -2.26
N PHE A 336 -9.28 29.03 -2.42
CA PHE A 336 -9.94 28.62 -3.66
C PHE A 336 -10.91 29.66 -4.20
#